data_AF-A0AA90TMZ6-F1
#
_entry.id   AF-A0AA90TMZ6-F1
#
_cell.length_a   1.000
_cell.length_b   1.000
_cell.length_c   1.000
_cell.angle_alpha   90.00
_cell.angle_beta   90.00
_cell.angle_gamma   90.00
#
_symmetry.space_group_name_H-M   'P 1'
#
loop_
_entity.id
_entity.type
_entity.pdbx_description
1 polymer ?
#
loop_
_entity_poly.entity_id
_entity_poly.type
_entity_poly.pdbx_seq_one_letter_code
_entity_poly.pdbx_strand_id
1 'polypeptide(L)'
;MKASALPAINYAPLDPEACKHQMILMKALHCAHPVIYEGKQCVVQEVSARQAGGRIEGVAYLRGNPEPVECSKITLQQALQ
;
A
#
# COMPACT_ATOMS: atom_id res chain seq x y z
N MET A 1 30.53 27.74 -9.22
CA MET A 1 29.40 27.41 -8.31
C MET A 1 29.62 25.99 -7.81
N LYS A 2 29.88 25.79 -6.51
CA LYS A 2 30.04 24.43 -5.94
C LYS A 2 28.64 23.84 -5.74
N ALA A 3 28.34 22.73 -6.41
CA ALA A 3 27.13 21.96 -6.14
C ALA A 3 27.18 21.46 -4.70
N SER A 4 26.24 21.91 -3.87
CA SER A 4 26.01 21.34 -2.55
C SER A 4 25.47 19.93 -2.76
N ALA A 5 26.29 18.91 -2.50
CA ALA A 5 25.82 17.54 -2.49
C ALA A 5 24.75 17.41 -1.40
N LEU A 6 23.49 17.17 -1.81
CA LEU A 6 22.45 16.84 -0.85
C LEU A 6 22.91 15.61 -0.05
N PRO A 7 22.71 15.59 1.28
CA PRO A 7 23.04 14.41 2.06
C PRO A 7 22.32 13.20 1.47
N ALA A 8 23.01 12.07 1.37
CA ALA A 8 22.43 10.84 0.87
C ALA A 8 21.26 10.44 1.78
N ILE A 9 20.03 10.60 1.29
CA ILE A 9 18.83 10.21 2.02
C ILE A 9 18.72 8.69 1.89
N ASN A 10 18.73 8.00 3.04
CA ASN A 10 18.45 6.57 3.09
C ASN A 10 16.93 6.35 3.05
N TYR A 11 16.42 5.85 1.93
CA TYR A 11 15.00 5.52 1.74
C TYR A 11 14.66 4.07 2.16
N ALA A 12 15.52 3.41 2.95
CA ALA A 12 15.22 2.09 3.45
C ALA A 12 13.91 2.11 4.28
N PRO A 13 12.94 1.23 3.98
CA PRO A 13 11.71 1.17 4.73
C PRO A 13 11.99 0.68 6.16
N LEU A 14 11.34 1.31 7.14
CA LEU A 14 11.40 0.87 8.54
C LEU A 14 10.82 -0.54 8.72
N ASP A 15 9.82 -0.89 7.88
CA ASP A 15 9.23 -2.22 7.78
C ASP A 15 9.27 -2.69 6.31
N PRO A 16 10.25 -3.53 5.93
CA PRO A 16 10.38 -4.02 4.56
C PRO A 16 9.19 -4.87 4.09
N GLU A 17 8.54 -5.62 4.97
CA GLU A 17 7.42 -6.49 4.60
C GLU A 17 6.16 -5.68 4.34
N ALA A 18 5.83 -4.74 5.23
CA ALA A 18 4.72 -3.82 5.03
C ALA A 18 4.90 -2.98 3.75
N CYS A 19 6.12 -2.49 3.51
CA CYS A 19 6.46 -1.75 2.29
C CYS A 19 6.27 -2.62 1.03
N LYS A 20 6.78 -3.85 1.04
CA LYS A 20 6.59 -4.80 -0.07
C LYS A 20 5.11 -5.06 -0.33
N HIS A 21 4.32 -5.24 0.71
CA HIS A 21 2.88 -5.47 0.59
C HIS A 21 2.15 -4.24 0.01
N GLN A 22 2.46 -3.03 0.49
CA GLN A 22 1.91 -1.80 -0.09
C GLN A 22 2.26 -1.64 -1.57
N MET A 23 3.51 -1.95 -1.95
CA MET A 23 3.94 -1.91 -3.36
C MET A 23 3.15 -2.90 -4.24
N ILE A 24 2.77 -4.05 -3.69
CA ILE A 24 1.92 -5.02 -4.36
C ILE A 24 0.49 -4.47 -4.55
N LEU A 25 -0.09 -3.85 -3.52
CA LEU A 25 -1.42 -3.23 -3.62
C LEU A 25 -1.43 -2.05 -4.61
N MET A 26 -0.35 -1.27 -4.68
CA MET A 26 -0.17 -0.24 -5.70
C MET A 26 -0.18 -0.81 -7.12
N LYS A 27 0.50 -1.95 -7.33
CA LYS A 27 0.42 -2.66 -8.63
C LYS A 27 -1.00 -3.15 -8.92
N ALA A 28 -1.68 -3.69 -7.91
CA ALA A 28 -3.07 -4.13 -8.07
C ALA A 28 -4.00 -2.96 -8.44
N LEU A 29 -3.84 -1.80 -7.81
CA LEU A 29 -4.53 -0.55 -8.16
C LEU A 29 -4.29 -0.18 -9.62
N HIS A 30 -3.03 -0.13 -10.07
CA HIS A 30 -2.68 0.24 -11.45
C HIS A 30 -3.25 -0.71 -12.51
N CYS A 31 -3.46 -1.98 -12.15
CA CYS A 31 -4.00 -2.99 -13.07
C CYS A 31 -5.51 -3.24 -12.87
N ALA A 32 -6.19 -2.50 -11.98
CA ALA A 32 -7.54 -2.82 -11.52
C ALA A 32 -7.70 -4.30 -11.10
N HIS A 33 -6.62 -4.90 -10.58
CA HIS A 33 -6.58 -6.30 -10.21
C HIS A 33 -7.42 -6.52 -8.95
N PRO A 34 -8.26 -7.57 -8.92
CA PRO A 34 -9.08 -7.85 -7.76
C PRO A 34 -8.24 -8.26 -6.55
N VAL A 35 -8.68 -7.80 -5.38
CA VAL A 35 -8.12 -8.13 -4.07
C VAL A 35 -9.22 -8.71 -3.19
N ILE A 36 -8.85 -9.39 -2.12
CA ILE A 36 -9.79 -9.96 -1.15
C ILE A 36 -9.73 -9.15 0.14
N TYR A 37 -10.89 -8.70 0.61
CA TYR A 37 -11.07 -8.06 1.91
C TYR A 37 -12.31 -8.66 2.59
N GLU A 38 -12.19 -9.13 3.83
CA GLU A 38 -13.26 -9.82 4.57
C GLU A 38 -13.93 -10.95 3.77
N GLY A 39 -13.14 -11.69 2.98
CA GLY A 39 -13.62 -12.79 2.13
C GLY A 39 -14.38 -12.34 0.87
N LYS A 40 -14.48 -11.04 0.60
CA LYS A 40 -15.13 -10.48 -0.60
C LYS A 40 -14.10 -9.99 -1.61
N GLN A 41 -14.41 -10.19 -2.88
CA GLN A 41 -13.62 -9.63 -3.97
C GLN A 41 -13.91 -8.12 -4.09
N CYS A 42 -12.84 -7.33 -4.03
CA CYS A 42 -12.88 -5.87 -4.09
C CYS A 42 -11.85 -5.37 -5.11
N VAL A 43 -11.90 -4.07 -5.42
CA VAL A 43 -10.90 -3.39 -6.24
C VAL A 43 -10.33 -2.23 -5.45
N VAL A 44 -9.01 -2.12 -5.42
CA VAL A 44 -8.33 -0.98 -4.79
C VAL A 44 -8.59 0.27 -5.62
N GLN A 45 -9.02 1.34 -4.97
CA GLN A 45 -9.27 2.65 -5.58
C GLN A 45 -8.15 3.66 -5.25
N GLU A 46 -7.60 3.56 -4.04
CA GLU A 46 -6.49 4.40 -3.59
C GLU A 46 -5.66 3.63 -2.56
N VAL A 47 -4.36 3.87 -2.54
CA VAL A 47 -3.46 3.46 -1.45
C VAL A 47 -2.79 4.71 -0.92
N SER A 48 -2.82 4.88 0.40
CA SER A 48 -2.28 6.03 1.08
C SER A 48 -1.48 5.60 2.31
N ALA A 49 -0.67 6.52 2.81
CA ALA A 49 0.06 6.37 4.05
C ALA A 49 -0.55 7.34 5.07
N ARG A 50 -0.97 6.83 6.23
CA ARG A 50 -1.46 7.64 7.34
C ARG A 50 -0.50 7.60 8.51
N GLN A 51 -0.39 8.71 9.24
CA GLN A 51 0.32 8.72 10.51
C GLN A 51 -0.63 8.30 11.63
N ALA A 52 -0.28 7.26 12.39
CA ALA A 52 -1.06 6.76 13.51
C ALA A 52 -0.11 6.47 14.69
N GLY A 53 -0.32 7.14 15.83
CA GLY A 53 0.44 6.86 17.06
C GLY A 53 1.96 7.00 16.94
N GLY A 54 2.46 7.92 16.10
CA GLY A 54 3.90 8.08 15.84
C GLY A 54 4.50 7.09 14.84
N ARG A 55 3.67 6.25 14.19
CA ARG A 55 4.06 5.34 13.12
C ARG A 55 3.38 5.75 11.80
N ILE A 56 3.93 5.28 10.68
CA ILE A 56 3.29 5.38 9.37
C ILE A 56 2.65 4.02 9.08
N GLU A 57 1.35 4.03 8.82
CA GLU A 57 0.56 2.86 8.45
C GLU A 57 0.07 2.98 7.01
N GLY A 58 0.06 1.87 6.29
CA GLY A 58 -0.57 1.78 4.99
C GLY A 58 -2.07 1.58 5.11
N VAL A 59 -2.83 2.42 4.40
CA VAL A 59 -4.27 2.23 4.22
C VAL A 59 -4.63 2.19 2.75
N ALA A 60 -5.66 1.44 2.42
CA ALA A 60 -6.25 1.40 1.10
C ALA A 60 -7.74 1.71 1.17
N TYR A 61 -8.23 2.42 0.17
CA TYR A 61 -9.65 2.63 -0.05
C TYR A 61 -10.11 1.64 -1.11
N LEU A 62 -11.12 0.86 -0.78
CA LEU A 62 -11.70 -0.13 -1.68
C LEU A 62 -12.93 0.47 -2.35
N ARG A 63 -13.12 0.18 -3.65
CA ARG A 63 -14.27 0.69 -4.39
C ARG A 63 -15.58 0.24 -3.74
N GLY A 64 -16.41 1.21 -3.36
CA GLY A 64 -17.71 0.95 -2.70
C GLY A 64 -17.62 0.72 -1.18
N ASN A 65 -16.43 0.77 -0.59
CA ASN A 65 -16.25 0.81 0.86
C ASN A 65 -15.91 2.26 1.28
N PRO A 66 -16.73 2.91 2.12
CA PRO A 66 -16.47 4.28 2.57
C PRO A 66 -15.33 4.38 3.59
N GLU A 67 -14.94 3.27 4.22
CA GLU A 67 -13.94 3.28 5.29
C GLU A 67 -12.55 2.88 4.77
N PRO A 68 -11.47 3.52 5.26
CA PRO A 68 -10.10 3.11 4.96
C PRO A 68 -9.80 1.77 5.62
N VAL A 69 -9.20 0.87 4.85
CA VAL A 69 -8.80 -0.46 5.30
C VAL A 69 -7.28 -0.48 5.47
N GLU A 70 -6.79 -1.06 6.56
CA GLU A 70 -5.36 -1.31 6.73
C GLU A 70 -4.86 -2.25 5.62
N CYS A 71 -3.77 -1.87 4.94
CA CYS A 71 -3.22 -2.68 3.85
C CYS A 71 -2.97 -4.14 4.27
N SER A 72 -2.54 -4.38 5.50
CA SER A 72 -2.30 -5.73 6.05
C SER A 72 -3.53 -6.65 6.09
N LYS A 73 -4.75 -6.10 6.03
CA LYS A 73 -6.01 -6.86 6.02
C LYS A 73 -6.46 -7.26 4.62
N ILE A 74 -5.75 -6.81 3.59
CA ILE A 74 -6.09 -7.07 2.19
C ILE A 74 -5.16 -8.14 1.65
N THR A 75 -5.72 -9.14 0.98
CA THR A 75 -4.91 -10.17 0.30
C THR A 75 -5.10 -10.07 -1.20
N LEU A 76 -4.07 -10.43 -1.96
CA LEU A 76 -4.24 -10.57 -3.41
C LEU A 76 -5.07 -11.81 -3.70
N GLN A 77 -5.99 -11.71 -4.67
CA GLN A 77 -6.55 -12.90 -5.29
C GLN A 77 -5.40 -13.59 -6.02
N GLN A 78 -4.99 -14.78 -5.58
CA GLN A 78 -4.04 -15.56 -6.36
C GLN A 78 -4.67 -15.82 -7.72
N ALA A 79 -3.96 -15.50 -8.80
CA ALA A 79 -4.35 -15.98 -10.11
C ALA A 79 -4.43 -17.51 -9.99
N LEU A 80 -5.62 -18.08 -10.19
CA LEU A 80 -5.74 -19.51 -10.45
C LEU A 80 -4.80 -19.79 -11.63
N GLN A 81 -3.71 -20.52 -11.37
CA GLN A 81 -2.84 -21.05 -12.43
C GLN A 81 -3.53 -22.22 -13.11
#